data_AF-A0A4S9SML2-F1
#
_entry.id   AF-A0A4S9SML2-F1
#
_cell.length_a   1.000
_cell.length_b   1.000
_cell.length_c   1.000
_cell.angle_alpha   90.00
_cell.angle_beta   90.00
_cell.angle_gamma   90.00
#
_symmetry.space_group_name_H-M   'P 1'
#
loop_
_entity.id
_entity.type
_entity.pdbx_description
1 polymer ?
#
loop_
_entity_poly.entity_id
_entity_poly.type
_entity_poly.pdbx_seq_one_letter_code
_entity_poly.pdbx_strand_id
1 'polypeptide(L)'
;MTGTHNVAESGLLHTPIVLTGSFGIGAAHQGILEYGVRTIDRKFMALPVAAETYDGYLHDCASFAVTPKHVAERLQKAKSGEAVEEGNKGGGCGMICHGFKGGNGSSSRLVQIPHSDETFTVACMVQANFGSMDGLRIAGVPVGRILAAEAERDKKRKKAKEDLEKAKEEKDGSIIVIIATDAPLLPHQLTRIAKRATVGLSRVGGVGYNMSGDIFLAFSTANEISINQSRPAEGVFISAVHRVEAVEDSALSWLFEGTADCVEEAIYNCLCMAETMEGLDGHKVEALPLQRVKEIMQEYGKSQMG
;
A
#
# COMPACT_ATOMS: atom_id res chain seq x y z
N MET A 1 -11.68 -3.54 -0.93
CA MET A 1 -10.81 -4.72 -0.67
C MET A 1 -11.68 -5.96 -0.44
N THR A 2 -11.52 -7.02 -1.22
CA THR A 2 -12.25 -8.30 -1.07
C THR A 2 -11.61 -9.20 0.00
N GLY A 3 -12.30 -10.27 0.41
CA GLY A 3 -11.75 -11.29 1.34
C GLY A 3 -11.64 -10.86 2.80
N THR A 4 -11.85 -9.58 3.12
CA THR A 4 -11.65 -9.01 4.46
C THR A 4 -12.58 -9.57 5.53
N HIS A 5 -13.81 -9.95 5.19
CA HIS A 5 -14.72 -10.59 6.16
C HIS A 5 -14.16 -11.93 6.65
N ASN A 6 -13.59 -12.73 5.75
CA ASN A 6 -12.96 -13.98 6.14
C ASN A 6 -11.67 -13.74 6.95
N VAL A 7 -10.87 -12.75 6.57
CA VAL A 7 -9.69 -12.36 7.35
C VAL A 7 -10.09 -11.90 8.76
N ALA A 8 -11.17 -11.15 8.91
CA ALA A 8 -11.67 -10.69 10.20
C ALA A 8 -12.22 -11.84 11.06
N GLU A 9 -12.92 -12.80 10.45
CA GLU A 9 -13.50 -13.95 11.14
C GLU A 9 -12.44 -14.98 11.55
N SER A 10 -11.62 -15.41 10.60
CA SER A 10 -10.65 -16.50 10.81
C SER A 10 -9.29 -16.03 11.31
N GLY A 11 -8.93 -14.77 11.07
CA GLY A 11 -7.57 -14.28 11.30
C GLY A 11 -6.53 -14.81 10.31
N LEU A 12 -6.95 -15.45 9.21
CA LEU A 12 -6.06 -16.14 8.27
C LEU A 12 -6.04 -15.47 6.89
N LEU A 13 -4.82 -15.13 6.44
CA LEU A 13 -4.53 -14.80 5.05
C LEU A 13 -3.98 -16.03 4.35
N HIS A 14 -4.67 -16.50 3.31
CA HIS A 14 -4.31 -17.74 2.60
C HIS A 14 -4.39 -17.62 1.08
N THR A 15 -4.39 -16.39 0.58
CA THR A 15 -4.31 -16.07 -0.84
C THR A 15 -3.27 -14.97 -1.06
N PRO A 16 -2.71 -14.85 -2.28
CA PRO A 16 -1.97 -13.66 -2.65
C PRO A 16 -2.82 -12.40 -2.48
N ILE A 17 -2.17 -11.28 -2.18
CA ILE A 17 -2.80 -9.96 -2.19
C ILE A 17 -2.53 -9.32 -3.56
N VAL A 18 -3.58 -8.86 -4.25
CA VAL A 18 -3.45 -8.15 -5.54
C VAL A 18 -3.95 -6.72 -5.40
N LEU A 19 -3.12 -5.76 -5.81
CA LEU A 19 -3.46 -4.34 -5.88
C LEU A 19 -3.69 -3.94 -7.35
N THR A 20 -4.79 -3.22 -7.63
CA THR A 20 -5.20 -2.82 -8.99
C THR A 20 -5.98 -1.50 -8.97
N GLY A 21 -6.46 -1.05 -10.13
CA GLY A 21 -7.42 0.06 -10.23
C GLY A 21 -8.83 -0.39 -9.88
N SER A 22 -9.73 0.51 -9.49
CA SER A 22 -11.08 0.16 -8.97
C SER A 22 -11.88 -0.79 -9.88
N PHE A 23 -11.84 -0.58 -11.19
CA PHE A 23 -12.56 -1.40 -12.17
C PHE A 23 -11.88 -2.76 -12.44
N GLY A 24 -10.65 -2.94 -11.95
CA GLY A 24 -9.88 -4.18 -12.05
C GLY A 24 -10.17 -5.21 -10.95
N ILE A 25 -10.94 -4.87 -9.91
CA ILE A 25 -11.20 -5.76 -8.76
C ILE A 25 -11.75 -7.13 -9.18
N GLY A 26 -12.72 -7.16 -10.10
CA GLY A 26 -13.28 -8.42 -10.60
C GLY A 26 -12.24 -9.31 -11.28
N ALA A 27 -11.42 -8.71 -12.15
CA ALA A 27 -10.35 -9.40 -12.85
C ALA A 27 -9.25 -9.89 -11.89
N ALA A 28 -8.88 -9.08 -10.90
CA ALA A 28 -7.93 -9.46 -9.83
C ALA A 28 -8.43 -10.66 -9.03
N HIS A 29 -9.69 -10.61 -8.59
CA HIS A 29 -10.31 -11.69 -7.84
C HIS A 29 -10.36 -13.00 -8.64
N GLN A 30 -10.85 -12.95 -9.88
CA GLN A 30 -10.91 -14.12 -10.76
C GLN A 30 -9.50 -14.65 -11.09
N GLY A 31 -8.53 -13.77 -11.36
CA GLY A 31 -7.17 -14.17 -11.69
C GLY A 31 -6.45 -14.91 -10.56
N ILE A 32 -6.70 -14.55 -9.30
CA ILE A 32 -6.19 -15.30 -8.14
C ILE A 32 -6.77 -16.73 -8.11
N LEU A 33 -8.07 -16.88 -8.35
CA LEU A 33 -8.72 -18.19 -8.39
C LEU A 33 -8.22 -19.04 -9.56
N GLU A 34 -8.13 -18.48 -10.77
CA GLU A 34 -7.58 -19.18 -11.94
C GLU A 34 -6.14 -19.62 -11.71
N TYR A 35 -5.32 -18.78 -11.07
CA TYR A 35 -3.95 -19.13 -10.70
C TYR A 35 -3.93 -20.32 -9.72
N GLY A 36 -4.72 -20.28 -8.66
CA GLY A 36 -4.79 -21.38 -7.68
C GLY A 36 -5.31 -22.68 -8.27
N VAL A 37 -6.34 -22.64 -9.11
CA VAL A 37 -6.87 -23.80 -9.85
C VAL A 37 -5.80 -24.46 -10.72
N ARG A 38 -4.96 -23.64 -11.35
CA ARG A 38 -3.88 -24.10 -12.25
C ARG A 38 -2.65 -24.64 -11.50
N THR A 39 -2.31 -24.04 -10.36
CA THR A 39 -1.02 -24.29 -9.67
C THR A 39 -1.13 -25.19 -8.44
N ILE A 40 -2.30 -25.26 -7.82
CA ILE A 40 -2.55 -26.05 -6.61
C ILE A 40 -3.40 -27.27 -6.95
N ASP A 41 -4.70 -27.07 -7.24
CA ASP A 41 -5.64 -28.13 -7.59
C ASP A 41 -6.94 -27.55 -8.18
N ARG A 42 -7.64 -28.32 -9.01
CA ARG A 42 -8.96 -28.00 -9.56
C ARG A 42 -10.04 -27.72 -8.52
N LYS A 43 -9.90 -28.19 -7.28
CA LYS A 43 -10.84 -27.91 -6.18
C LYS A 43 -10.45 -26.69 -5.36
N PHE A 44 -9.41 -25.95 -5.77
CA PHE A 44 -9.01 -24.72 -5.09
C PHE A 44 -10.20 -23.77 -4.96
N MET A 45 -10.57 -23.50 -3.72
CA MET A 45 -11.60 -22.56 -3.33
C MET A 45 -11.00 -21.70 -2.23
N ALA A 46 -11.06 -20.39 -2.43
CA ALA A 46 -10.59 -19.41 -1.47
C ALA A 46 -11.45 -18.16 -1.56
N LEU A 47 -11.23 -17.24 -0.63
CA LEU A 47 -11.81 -15.89 -0.66
C LEU A 47 -10.68 -14.86 -0.91
N PRO A 48 -10.29 -14.63 -2.18
CA PRO A 48 -9.16 -13.79 -2.55
C PRO A 48 -9.18 -12.38 -1.94
N VAL A 49 -7.99 -11.88 -1.64
CA VAL A 49 -7.78 -10.47 -1.24
C VAL A 49 -7.31 -9.66 -2.46
N ALA A 50 -8.23 -8.89 -3.03
CA ALA A 50 -7.96 -7.88 -4.05
C ALA A 50 -8.34 -6.50 -3.51
N ALA A 51 -7.46 -5.51 -3.68
CA ALA A 51 -7.68 -4.14 -3.22
C ALA A 51 -7.39 -3.13 -4.33
N GLU A 52 -7.88 -1.91 -4.16
CA GLU A 52 -7.86 -0.93 -5.24
C GLU A 52 -7.64 0.50 -4.75
N THR A 53 -7.20 1.31 -5.70
CA THR A 53 -7.35 2.76 -5.67
C THR A 53 -7.85 3.22 -7.04
N TYR A 54 -8.41 4.42 -7.14
CA TYR A 54 -9.05 4.90 -8.39
C TYR A 54 -8.10 5.65 -9.34
N ASP A 55 -7.89 5.14 -10.56
CA ASP A 55 -6.95 5.69 -11.56
C ASP A 55 -7.62 6.48 -12.71
N GLY A 56 -8.92 6.80 -12.59
CA GLY A 56 -9.72 7.29 -13.73
C GLY A 56 -9.35 8.65 -14.32
N TYR A 57 -8.45 9.40 -13.69
CA TYR A 57 -7.92 10.63 -14.29
C TYR A 57 -6.91 10.34 -15.41
N LEU A 58 -6.09 9.31 -15.25
CA LEU A 58 -5.04 8.94 -16.21
C LEU A 58 -5.39 7.69 -17.03
N HIS A 59 -6.41 6.93 -16.63
CA HIS A 59 -6.76 5.65 -17.23
C HIS A 59 -8.26 5.58 -17.58
N ASP A 60 -8.59 5.05 -18.76
CA ASP A 60 -9.96 4.68 -19.10
C ASP A 60 -10.37 3.41 -18.32
N CYS A 61 -10.84 3.58 -17.09
CA CYS A 61 -11.27 2.47 -16.25
C CYS A 61 -12.40 1.65 -16.89
N ALA A 62 -13.24 2.27 -17.72
CA ALA A 62 -14.40 1.63 -18.35
C ALA A 62 -14.00 0.73 -19.54
N SER A 63 -12.75 0.79 -19.99
CA SER A 63 -12.20 -0.16 -20.96
C SER A 63 -12.04 -1.58 -20.40
N PHE A 64 -12.03 -1.74 -19.07
CA PHE A 64 -11.73 -3.01 -18.38
C PHE A 64 -10.43 -3.67 -18.88
N ALA A 65 -9.39 -2.87 -19.14
CA ALA A 65 -8.12 -3.34 -19.69
C ALA A 65 -7.38 -4.38 -18.83
N VAL A 66 -7.62 -4.41 -17.51
CA VAL A 66 -7.07 -5.44 -16.61
C VAL A 66 -7.87 -6.73 -16.77
N THR A 67 -7.18 -7.82 -17.13
CA THR A 67 -7.79 -9.14 -17.31
C THR A 67 -7.30 -10.14 -16.25
N PRO A 68 -8.07 -11.22 -15.96
CA PRO A 68 -7.61 -12.30 -15.07
C PRO A 68 -6.26 -12.90 -15.50
N LYS A 69 -6.01 -12.96 -16.82
CA LYS A 69 -4.74 -13.42 -17.40
C LYS A 69 -3.55 -12.56 -16.95
N HIS A 70 -3.68 -11.23 -16.98
CA HIS A 70 -2.62 -10.33 -16.51
C HIS A 70 -2.24 -10.61 -15.04
N VAL A 71 -3.25 -10.88 -14.21
CA VAL A 71 -3.09 -11.18 -12.78
C VAL A 71 -2.39 -12.52 -12.59
N ALA A 72 -2.89 -13.58 -13.23
CA ALA A 72 -2.30 -14.92 -13.13
C ALA A 72 -0.85 -14.99 -13.66
N GLU A 73 -0.53 -14.23 -14.70
CA GLU A 73 0.84 -14.10 -15.22
C GLU A 73 1.75 -13.34 -14.26
N ARG A 74 1.25 -12.28 -13.61
CA ARG A 74 2.06 -11.53 -12.63
C ARG A 74 2.31 -12.35 -11.37
N LEU A 75 1.32 -13.11 -10.89
CA LEU A 75 1.49 -14.06 -9.77
C LEU A 75 2.56 -15.11 -10.09
N GLN A 76 2.60 -15.63 -11.32
CA GLN A 76 3.64 -16.58 -11.73
C GLN A 76 5.05 -15.98 -11.78
N LYS A 77 5.16 -14.67 -12.00
CA LYS A 77 6.44 -13.93 -12.08
C LYS A 77 6.87 -13.33 -10.74
N ALA A 78 6.06 -13.43 -9.68
CA ALA A 78 6.42 -12.92 -8.36
C ALA A 78 7.64 -13.69 -7.83
N LYS A 79 8.66 -12.95 -7.38
CA LYS A 79 9.91 -13.50 -6.88
C LYS A 79 10.31 -12.82 -5.58
N SER A 80 10.89 -13.58 -4.67
CA SER A 80 11.58 -13.06 -3.49
C SER A 80 13.00 -12.61 -3.84
N GLY A 81 13.58 -11.74 -3.01
CA GLY A 81 14.99 -11.32 -3.11
C GLY A 81 15.29 -10.29 -4.21
N GLU A 82 14.32 -9.93 -5.05
CA GLU A 82 14.43 -8.82 -6.01
C GLU A 82 13.85 -7.54 -5.40
N ALA A 83 14.43 -6.38 -5.77
CA ALA A 83 13.88 -5.08 -5.35
C ALA A 83 12.48 -4.88 -5.92
N VAL A 84 11.57 -4.34 -5.10
CA VAL A 84 10.20 -4.03 -5.53
C VAL A 84 10.23 -2.87 -6.52
N GLU A 85 9.55 -3.02 -7.66
CA GLU A 85 9.38 -1.91 -8.60
C GLU A 85 8.39 -0.87 -8.04
N GLU A 86 8.81 0.38 -7.94
CA GLU A 86 8.06 1.50 -7.35
C GLU A 86 7.63 2.54 -8.40
N GLY A 87 6.83 3.53 -7.97
CA GLY A 87 6.25 4.54 -8.84
C GLY A 87 5.14 3.99 -9.73
N ASN A 88 5.19 4.30 -11.03
CA ASN A 88 4.10 4.07 -11.99
C ASN A 88 4.04 2.62 -12.50
N LYS A 89 4.00 1.63 -11.60
CA LYS A 89 4.10 0.21 -11.93
C LYS A 89 2.89 -0.57 -11.42
N GLY A 90 2.51 -1.63 -12.13
CA GLY A 90 1.39 -2.49 -11.73
C GLY A 90 0.11 -1.70 -11.47
N GLY A 91 -0.57 -1.98 -10.35
CA GLY A 91 -1.78 -1.26 -9.94
C GLY A 91 -1.55 0.24 -9.66
N GLY A 92 -0.31 0.67 -9.40
CA GLY A 92 0.05 2.08 -9.20
C GLY A 92 0.17 2.91 -10.48
N CYS A 93 0.04 2.29 -11.66
CA CYS A 93 0.35 2.92 -12.95
C CYS A 93 -0.32 4.28 -13.15
N GLY A 94 -1.65 4.36 -12.98
CA GLY A 94 -2.43 5.60 -13.18
C GLY A 94 -2.67 6.43 -11.91
N MET A 95 -1.95 6.17 -10.82
CA MET A 95 -2.25 6.82 -9.52
C MET A 95 -1.59 8.19 -9.34
N ILE A 96 -2.19 9.02 -8.50
CA ILE A 96 -1.83 10.42 -8.24
C ILE A 96 -1.79 10.65 -6.72
N CYS A 97 -0.63 11.05 -6.20
CA CYS A 97 -0.43 11.28 -4.78
C CYS A 97 -0.01 12.73 -4.54
N HIS A 98 -0.70 13.43 -3.64
CA HIS A 98 -0.44 14.83 -3.30
C HIS A 98 -0.33 15.78 -4.52
N GLY A 99 -1.19 15.58 -5.52
CA GLY A 99 -1.19 16.39 -6.75
C GLY A 99 -0.01 16.15 -7.70
N PHE A 100 0.90 15.24 -7.35
CA PHE A 100 1.97 14.74 -8.21
C PHE A 100 1.65 13.32 -8.65
N LYS A 101 2.47 12.80 -9.57
CA LYS A 101 2.37 11.40 -9.92
C LYS A 101 2.63 10.54 -8.69
N GLY A 102 1.72 9.59 -8.44
CA GLY A 102 1.82 8.59 -7.38
C GLY A 102 2.02 7.18 -7.96
N GLY A 103 1.62 6.17 -7.20
CA GLY A 103 1.79 4.78 -7.59
C GLY A 103 2.13 3.86 -6.42
N ASN A 104 3.09 2.97 -6.63
CA ASN A 104 3.51 2.03 -5.59
C ASN A 104 4.76 2.54 -4.86
N GLY A 105 4.85 2.24 -3.57
CA GLY A 105 6.08 2.40 -2.80
C GLY A 105 6.22 1.30 -1.76
N SER A 106 7.44 1.10 -1.29
CA SER A 106 7.80 0.04 -0.36
C SER A 106 8.88 0.54 0.61
N SER A 107 8.85 0.05 1.85
CA SER A 107 9.90 0.29 2.83
C SER A 107 9.89 -0.82 3.90
N SER A 108 10.99 -0.94 4.64
CA SER A 108 11.10 -1.86 5.77
C SER A 108 11.95 -1.28 6.91
N ARG A 109 11.75 -1.83 8.11
CA ARG A 109 12.53 -1.56 9.33
C ARG A 109 12.90 -2.88 9.98
N LEU A 110 14.14 -2.97 10.44
CA LEU A 110 14.53 -3.93 11.47
C LEU A 110 14.23 -3.27 12.83
N VAL A 111 13.39 -3.92 13.62
CA VAL A 111 12.93 -3.45 14.92
C VAL A 111 13.53 -4.35 15.98
N GLN A 112 14.61 -3.87 16.62
CA GLN A 112 15.17 -4.51 17.80
C GLN A 112 14.23 -4.28 18.99
N ILE A 113 13.82 -5.34 19.67
CA ILE A 113 13.03 -5.24 20.89
C ILE A 113 13.99 -4.95 22.06
N PRO A 114 13.80 -3.83 22.81
CA PRO A 114 14.66 -3.52 23.94
C PRO A 114 14.55 -4.55 25.05
N HIS A 115 15.68 -4.83 25.70
CA HIS A 115 15.81 -5.82 26.77
C HIS A 115 15.48 -7.26 26.33
N SER A 116 15.54 -7.55 25.03
CA SER A 116 15.55 -8.91 24.50
C SER A 116 16.53 -9.02 23.32
N ASP A 117 16.84 -10.26 22.92
CA ASP A 117 17.67 -10.56 21.74
C ASP A 117 16.84 -10.62 20.44
N GLU A 118 15.54 -10.32 20.51
CA GLU A 118 14.60 -10.42 19.39
C GLU A 118 14.70 -9.20 18.47
N THR A 119 14.88 -9.43 17.18
CA THR A 119 14.73 -8.43 16.12
C THR A 119 13.72 -8.91 15.11
N PHE A 120 12.76 -8.07 14.80
CA PHE A 120 11.74 -8.36 13.80
C PHE A 120 11.82 -7.39 12.62
N THR A 121 11.49 -7.87 11.44
CA THR A 121 11.25 -7.05 10.26
C THR A 121 9.80 -6.58 10.27
N VAL A 122 9.60 -5.28 10.10
CA VAL A 122 8.31 -4.73 9.65
C VAL A 122 8.53 -4.16 8.26
N ALA A 123 7.76 -4.62 7.29
CA ALA A 123 7.81 -4.12 5.92
C ALA A 123 6.42 -3.66 5.49
N CYS A 124 6.35 -2.71 4.56
CA CYS A 124 5.08 -2.36 3.94
C CYS A 124 5.22 -2.08 2.46
N MET A 125 4.12 -2.28 1.75
CA MET A 125 3.91 -1.83 0.38
C MET A 125 2.65 -0.96 0.36
N VAL A 126 2.73 0.18 -0.31
CA VAL A 126 1.61 1.11 -0.51
C VAL A 126 1.25 1.20 -1.98
N GLN A 127 -0.04 1.37 -2.27
CA GLN A 127 -0.52 1.94 -3.53
C GLN A 127 -1.17 3.29 -3.20
N ALA A 128 -0.42 4.37 -3.41
CA ALA A 128 -0.78 5.71 -2.97
C ALA A 128 -1.42 6.53 -4.10
N ASN A 129 -2.67 6.94 -3.87
CA ASN A 129 -3.50 7.73 -4.77
C ASN A 129 -4.27 8.83 -4.02
N PHE A 130 -3.71 9.38 -2.94
CA PHE A 130 -4.42 10.24 -1.99
C PHE A 130 -3.80 11.63 -1.89
N GLY A 131 -4.51 12.53 -1.23
CA GLY A 131 -3.98 13.82 -0.77
C GLY A 131 -3.97 14.92 -1.83
N SER A 132 -4.03 16.16 -1.34
CA SER A 132 -3.83 17.38 -2.12
C SER A 132 -2.36 17.81 -2.07
N MET A 133 -1.95 18.65 -3.04
CA MET A 133 -0.60 19.20 -3.09
C MET A 133 -0.23 19.94 -1.80
N ASP A 134 -1.11 20.78 -1.29
CA ASP A 134 -0.89 21.57 -0.07
C ASP A 134 -0.72 20.72 1.19
N GLY A 135 -1.20 19.48 1.15
CA GLY A 135 -1.10 18.52 2.24
C GLY A 135 0.31 17.93 2.40
N LEU A 136 1.11 17.86 1.34
CA LEU A 136 2.37 17.10 1.35
C LEU A 136 3.36 17.64 2.39
N ARG A 137 3.77 16.74 3.28
CA ARG A 137 4.81 16.96 4.28
C ARG A 137 5.94 15.96 4.10
N ILE A 138 7.18 16.43 4.20
CA ILE A 138 8.38 15.57 4.20
C ILE A 138 9.14 15.84 5.49
N ALA A 139 9.23 14.84 6.38
CA ALA A 139 9.84 14.99 7.71
C ALA A 139 9.32 16.23 8.47
N GLY A 140 8.00 16.47 8.39
CA GLY A 140 7.33 17.62 8.99
C GLY A 140 7.43 18.95 8.23
N VAL A 141 8.31 19.07 7.22
CA VAL A 141 8.45 20.28 6.39
C VAL A 141 7.25 20.39 5.43
N PRO A 142 6.58 21.57 5.32
CA PRO A 142 5.38 21.76 4.48
C PRO A 142 5.74 21.93 2.98
N VAL A 143 6.46 20.97 2.41
CA VAL A 143 6.95 20.97 1.02
C VAL A 143 5.82 21.26 0.03
N GLY A 144 4.66 20.63 0.23
CA GLY A 144 3.49 20.80 -0.60
C GLY A 144 3.02 22.25 -0.75
N ARG A 145 2.93 22.97 0.36
CA ARG A 145 2.50 24.38 0.38
C ARG A 145 3.47 25.30 -0.35
N ILE A 146 4.77 25.02 -0.22
CA ILE A 146 5.82 25.79 -0.90
C ILE A 146 5.70 25.59 -2.40
N LEU A 147 5.63 24.33 -2.85
CA LEU A 147 5.48 24.00 -4.26
C LEU A 147 4.16 24.54 -4.85
N ALA A 148 3.07 24.50 -4.10
CA ALA A 148 1.80 25.08 -4.53
C ALA A 148 1.89 26.61 -4.70
N ALA A 149 2.51 27.32 -3.75
CA ALA A 149 2.70 28.77 -3.86
C ALA A 149 3.63 29.15 -5.03
N GLU A 150 4.59 28.30 -5.38
CA GLU A 150 5.42 28.46 -6.58
C GLU A 150 4.61 28.19 -7.86
N ALA A 151 3.75 27.17 -7.86
CA ALA A 151 2.88 26.83 -8.99
C ALA A 151 1.90 27.96 -9.33
N GLU A 152 1.39 28.70 -8.34
CA GLU A 152 0.53 29.88 -8.56
C GLU A 152 1.17 30.99 -9.41
N ARG A 153 2.51 31.05 -9.44
CA ARG A 153 3.28 32.06 -10.20
C ARG A 153 3.46 31.67 -11.66
N ASP A 154 3.22 30.40 -12.00
CA ASP A 154 3.32 29.87 -13.36
C ASP A 154 1.92 29.55 -13.89
N LYS A 155 1.50 30.24 -14.97
CA LYS A 155 0.14 30.09 -15.53
C LYS A 155 -0.19 28.65 -15.94
N LYS A 156 0.80 27.89 -16.42
CA LYS A 156 0.60 26.52 -16.90
C LYS A 156 0.45 25.57 -15.72
N ARG A 157 1.31 25.68 -14.71
CA ARG A 157 1.23 24.87 -13.49
C ARG A 157 -0.02 25.17 -12.68
N LYS A 158 -0.39 26.44 -12.57
CA LYS A 158 -1.65 26.86 -11.96
C LYS A 158 -2.85 26.18 -12.62
N LYS A 159 -2.96 26.29 -13.95
CA LYS A 159 -4.05 25.65 -14.70
C LYS A 159 -4.07 24.13 -14.48
N ALA A 160 -2.92 23.47 -14.57
CA ALA A 160 -2.83 22.02 -14.36
C ALA A 160 -3.28 21.60 -12.95
N LYS A 161 -2.92 22.39 -11.92
CA LYS A 161 -3.39 22.18 -10.55
C LYS A 161 -4.91 22.32 -10.44
N GLU A 162 -5.47 23.41 -10.98
CA GLU A 162 -6.92 23.66 -10.96
C GLU A 162 -7.72 22.58 -11.70
N ASP A 163 -7.23 22.11 -12.85
CA ASP A 163 -7.87 21.05 -13.64
C ASP A 163 -7.86 19.71 -12.86
N LEU A 164 -6.77 19.40 -12.16
CA LEU A 164 -6.66 18.19 -11.33
C LEU A 164 -7.53 18.27 -10.07
N GLU A 165 -7.58 19.44 -9.41
CA GLU A 165 -8.43 19.66 -8.23
C GLU A 165 -9.91 19.46 -8.58
N LYS A 166 -10.38 20.03 -9.69
CA LYS A 166 -11.74 19.81 -10.20
C LYS A 166 -12.04 18.33 -10.44
N ALA A 167 -11.10 17.59 -11.04
CA ALA A 167 -11.30 16.16 -11.26
C ALA A 167 -11.38 15.36 -9.95
N LYS A 168 -10.61 15.77 -8.92
CA LYS A 168 -10.64 15.15 -7.59
C LYS A 168 -11.89 15.48 -6.78
N GLU A 169 -12.53 16.63 -6.99
CA GLU A 169 -13.82 16.97 -6.35
C GLU A 169 -14.92 15.95 -6.70
N GLU A 170 -14.88 15.36 -7.90
CA GLU A 170 -15.88 14.39 -8.35
C GLU A 170 -15.61 12.96 -7.86
N LYS A 171 -14.33 12.57 -7.70
CA LYS A 171 -13.89 11.21 -7.35
C LYS A 171 -12.56 11.30 -6.59
N ASP A 172 -12.61 11.35 -5.26
CA ASP A 172 -11.39 11.56 -4.46
C ASP A 172 -10.61 10.27 -4.20
N GLY A 173 -9.37 10.46 -3.76
CA GLY A 173 -8.26 9.51 -3.73
C GLY A 173 -8.44 8.24 -2.91
N SER A 174 -7.36 7.46 -2.79
CA SER A 174 -7.34 6.26 -1.93
C SER A 174 -5.91 5.92 -1.57
N ILE A 175 -5.71 5.15 -0.51
CA ILE A 175 -4.45 4.45 -0.29
C ILE A 175 -4.73 3.05 0.25
N ILE A 176 -4.08 2.07 -0.36
CA ILE A 176 -3.98 0.72 0.21
C ILE A 176 -2.60 0.56 0.83
N VAL A 177 -2.55 0.15 2.09
CA VAL A 177 -1.31 -0.20 2.79
C VAL A 177 -1.34 -1.66 3.18
N ILE A 178 -0.36 -2.42 2.70
CA ILE A 178 -0.14 -3.81 3.10
C ILE A 178 1.11 -3.86 3.98
N ILE A 179 0.97 -4.36 5.21
CA ILE A 179 2.06 -4.51 6.18
C ILE A 179 2.36 -6.00 6.36
N ALA A 180 3.64 -6.34 6.29
CA ALA A 180 4.16 -7.68 6.54
C ALA A 180 5.13 -7.63 7.71
N THR A 181 5.15 -8.66 8.55
CA THR A 181 6.16 -8.81 9.60
C THR A 181 6.48 -10.27 9.88
N ASP A 182 7.72 -10.55 10.25
CA ASP A 182 8.15 -11.85 10.77
C ASP A 182 7.93 -11.99 12.28
N ALA A 183 7.41 -10.96 12.97
CA ALA A 183 7.01 -11.05 14.37
C ALA A 183 5.83 -12.02 14.55
N PRO A 184 5.86 -12.95 15.53
CA PRO A 184 4.75 -13.84 15.82
C PRO A 184 3.57 -13.07 16.43
N LEU A 185 2.67 -12.61 15.57
CA LEU A 185 1.53 -11.79 15.97
C LEU A 185 0.21 -12.53 15.76
N LEU A 186 -0.66 -12.44 16.77
CA LEU A 186 -2.02 -12.94 16.68
C LEU A 186 -2.93 -11.98 15.89
N PRO A 187 -4.09 -12.42 15.37
CA PRO A 187 -4.96 -11.59 14.54
C PRO A 187 -5.36 -10.24 15.16
N HIS A 188 -5.60 -10.20 16.48
CA HIS A 188 -5.94 -8.97 17.17
C HIS A 188 -4.75 -8.01 17.34
N GLN A 189 -3.52 -8.53 17.41
CA GLN A 189 -2.29 -7.73 17.41
C GLN A 189 -1.99 -7.19 16.01
N LEU A 190 -2.19 -7.99 14.96
CA LEU A 190 -2.11 -7.53 13.56
C LEU A 190 -3.12 -6.41 13.27
N THR A 191 -4.33 -6.48 13.83
CA THR A 191 -5.30 -5.38 13.76
C THR A 191 -4.75 -4.08 14.38
N ARG A 192 -3.97 -4.18 15.48
CA ARG A 192 -3.32 -3.02 16.10
C ARG A 192 -2.17 -2.47 15.24
N ILE A 193 -1.39 -3.35 14.61
CA ILE A 193 -0.35 -2.98 13.63
C ILE A 193 -0.97 -2.24 12.44
N ALA A 194 -2.02 -2.79 11.81
CA ALA A 194 -2.70 -2.15 10.68
C ALA A 194 -3.19 -0.74 11.02
N LYS A 195 -3.69 -0.52 12.25
CA LYS A 195 -4.09 0.82 12.72
C LYS A 195 -2.94 1.83 12.78
N ARG A 196 -1.68 1.42 12.79
CA ARG A 196 -0.52 2.33 12.80
C ARG A 196 -0.14 2.85 11.42
N ALA A 197 -0.69 2.27 10.36
CA ALA A 197 -0.60 2.86 9.03
C ALA A 197 -1.15 4.30 9.00
N THR A 198 -2.19 4.61 9.80
CA THR A 198 -2.72 5.98 9.89
C THR A 198 -1.71 6.98 10.44
N VAL A 199 -0.81 6.54 11.33
CA VAL A 199 0.24 7.41 11.89
C VAL A 199 1.22 7.78 10.78
N GLY A 200 1.75 6.80 10.05
CA GLY A 200 2.64 7.04 8.90
C GLY A 200 1.97 7.90 7.82
N LEU A 201 0.73 7.56 7.45
CA LEU A 201 -0.08 8.34 6.52
C LEU A 201 -0.23 9.81 6.95
N SER A 202 -0.50 10.05 8.24
CA SER A 202 -0.70 11.40 8.78
C SER A 202 0.58 12.25 8.76
N ARG A 203 1.75 11.64 8.94
CA ARG A 203 3.04 12.34 8.90
C ARG A 203 3.37 12.89 7.52
N VAL A 204 2.86 12.23 6.47
CA VAL A 204 2.98 12.69 5.07
C VAL A 204 1.90 13.72 4.70
N GLY A 205 0.92 13.94 5.58
CA GLY A 205 -0.15 14.92 5.41
C GLY A 205 -1.48 14.35 4.96
N GLY A 206 -1.67 13.03 5.03
CA GLY A 206 -2.98 12.40 4.90
C GLY A 206 -3.87 12.70 6.11
N VAL A 207 -5.15 12.99 5.87
CA VAL A 207 -6.12 13.33 6.94
C VAL A 207 -7.38 12.45 6.91
N GLY A 208 -7.44 11.44 6.04
CA GLY A 208 -8.64 10.63 5.85
C GLY A 208 -9.79 11.43 5.24
N TYR A 209 -9.59 11.99 4.04
CA TYR A 209 -10.64 12.73 3.34
C TYR A 209 -11.87 11.84 3.12
N ASN A 210 -13.07 12.42 3.12
CA ASN A 210 -14.34 11.66 3.15
C ASN A 210 -14.49 10.66 2.00
N MET A 211 -14.05 11.04 0.80
CA MET A 211 -14.10 10.20 -0.39
C MET A 211 -12.85 9.33 -0.54
N SER A 212 -11.91 9.41 0.42
CA SER A 212 -10.64 8.68 0.39
C SER A 212 -10.78 7.25 0.89
N GLY A 213 -10.57 6.27 0.00
CA GLY A 213 -10.55 4.85 0.35
C GLY A 213 -9.26 4.44 1.07
N ASP A 214 -9.11 4.81 2.34
CA ASP A 214 -7.91 4.54 3.14
C ASP A 214 -8.05 3.19 3.87
N ILE A 215 -7.48 2.12 3.31
CA ILE A 215 -7.65 0.74 3.80
C ILE A 215 -6.30 0.07 4.07
N PHE A 216 -6.17 -0.56 5.23
CA PHE A 216 -4.92 -1.16 5.69
C PHE A 216 -5.11 -2.63 6.05
N LEU A 217 -4.14 -3.46 5.68
CA LEU A 217 -4.09 -4.89 6.02
C LEU A 217 -2.69 -5.22 6.55
N ALA A 218 -2.62 -5.96 7.65
CA ALA A 218 -1.37 -6.48 8.18
C ALA A 218 -1.40 -8.00 8.27
N PHE A 219 -0.30 -8.67 7.96
CA PHE A 219 -0.12 -10.11 8.15
C PHE A 219 1.25 -10.42 8.76
N SER A 220 1.31 -11.55 9.47
CA SER A 220 2.54 -12.12 10.02
C SER A 220 2.95 -13.36 9.23
N THR A 221 4.25 -13.58 9.06
CA THR A 221 4.82 -14.78 8.44
C THR A 221 5.39 -15.78 9.45
N ALA A 222 5.29 -15.52 10.76
CA ALA A 222 5.96 -16.34 11.78
C ALA A 222 5.24 -17.66 12.05
N ASN A 223 3.91 -17.61 12.20
CA ASN A 223 3.10 -18.78 12.51
C ASN A 223 2.55 -19.40 11.21
N GLU A 224 3.09 -20.55 10.80
CA GLU A 224 2.59 -21.29 9.63
C GLU A 224 1.34 -22.13 9.99
N ILE A 225 0.20 -21.80 9.37
CA ILE A 225 -1.10 -22.45 9.64
C ILE A 225 -1.61 -23.17 8.39
N SER A 226 -1.86 -24.47 8.52
CA SER A 226 -2.41 -25.29 7.44
C SER A 226 -3.93 -25.10 7.29
N ILE A 227 -4.37 -24.50 6.18
CA ILE A 227 -5.78 -24.17 5.91
C ILE A 227 -6.61 -25.26 5.20
N ASN A 228 -5.95 -26.25 4.60
CA ASN A 228 -6.59 -27.29 3.78
C ASN A 228 -6.46 -28.68 4.40
N GLN A 229 -6.78 -28.81 5.69
CA GLN A 229 -6.95 -30.14 6.28
C GLN A 229 -8.26 -30.73 5.76
N SER A 230 -8.16 -31.53 4.69
CA SER A 230 -9.22 -32.50 4.38
C SER A 230 -9.56 -33.27 5.65
N ARG A 231 -10.83 -33.71 5.81
CA ARG A 231 -11.16 -34.65 6.89
C ARG A 231 -10.08 -35.74 6.90
N PRO A 232 -9.44 -35.99 8.06
CA PRO A 232 -8.43 -37.02 8.12
C PRO A 232 -9.00 -38.32 7.58
N ALA A 233 -8.18 -39.09 6.85
CA ALA A 233 -8.59 -40.41 6.39
C ALA A 233 -9.05 -41.25 7.58
N GLU A 234 -9.96 -42.18 7.34
CA GLU A 234 -10.51 -43.03 8.39
C GLU A 234 -9.36 -43.74 9.15
N GLY A 235 -9.35 -43.58 10.48
CA GLY A 235 -8.29 -44.09 11.37
C GLY A 235 -7.07 -43.17 11.56
N VAL A 236 -7.00 -42.02 10.89
CA VAL A 236 -5.95 -41.01 11.13
C VAL A 236 -6.41 -40.02 12.20
N PHE A 237 -5.67 -39.93 13.30
CA PHE A 237 -5.89 -38.94 14.36
C PHE A 237 -4.99 -37.74 14.14
N ILE A 238 -5.58 -36.56 13.99
CA ILE A 238 -4.89 -35.27 13.95
C ILE A 238 -5.22 -34.47 15.21
N SER A 239 -4.26 -33.69 15.70
CA SER A 239 -4.47 -32.81 16.85
C SER A 239 -5.53 -31.75 16.53
N ALA A 240 -6.50 -31.56 17.41
CA ALA A 240 -7.43 -30.43 17.34
C ALA A 240 -6.81 -29.11 17.86
N VAL A 241 -5.59 -29.17 18.38
CA VAL A 241 -4.88 -28.03 18.99
C VAL A 241 -3.66 -27.69 18.14
N HIS A 242 -3.58 -26.42 17.75
CA HIS A 242 -2.38 -25.79 17.20
C HIS A 242 -1.71 -24.95 18.29
N ARG A 243 -0.39 -25.08 18.42
CA ARG A 243 0.41 -24.21 19.28
C ARG A 243 1.01 -23.12 18.40
N VAL A 244 0.90 -21.87 18.87
CA VAL A 244 1.39 -20.69 18.17
C VAL A 244 2.23 -19.86 19.12
N GLU A 245 3.17 -19.12 18.57
CA GLU A 245 3.93 -18.11 19.30
C GLU A 245 3.19 -16.77 19.22
N ALA A 246 3.39 -15.94 20.25
CA ALA A 246 2.84 -14.60 20.31
C ALA A 246 3.85 -13.67 20.97
N VAL A 247 4.11 -12.52 20.34
CA VAL A 247 4.89 -11.44 20.93
C VAL A 247 4.15 -10.87 22.13
N GLU A 248 4.88 -10.62 23.22
CA GLU A 248 4.37 -9.93 24.39
C GLU A 248 3.89 -8.51 24.05
N ASP A 249 2.77 -8.11 24.64
CA ASP A 249 2.13 -6.84 24.32
C ASP A 249 3.01 -5.60 24.59
N SER A 250 3.96 -5.71 25.52
CA SER A 250 4.96 -4.68 25.82
C SER A 250 5.92 -4.40 24.66
N ALA A 251 6.16 -5.38 23.78
CA ALA A 251 7.03 -5.23 22.62
C ALA A 251 6.30 -4.56 21.43
N LEU A 252 4.96 -4.53 21.43
CA LEU A 252 4.18 -3.99 20.31
C LEU A 252 4.42 -2.49 20.06
N SER A 253 4.77 -1.71 21.08
CA SER A 253 5.05 -0.27 20.92
C SER A 253 6.19 -0.02 19.93
N TRP A 254 7.22 -0.85 19.95
CA TRP A 254 8.37 -0.75 19.03
C TRP A 254 7.98 -1.14 17.59
N LEU A 255 7.16 -2.18 17.45
CA LEU A 255 6.59 -2.57 16.15
C LEU A 255 5.63 -1.49 15.62
N PHE A 256 4.91 -0.77 16.49
CA PHE A 256 4.04 0.34 16.09
C PHE A 256 4.82 1.51 15.51
N GLU A 257 5.93 1.88 16.14
CA GLU A 257 6.82 2.92 15.63
C GLU A 257 7.44 2.50 14.29
N GLY A 258 8.01 1.29 14.21
CA GLY A 258 8.55 0.75 12.97
C GLY A 258 7.51 0.68 11.85
N THR A 259 6.25 0.36 12.17
CA THR A 259 5.15 0.38 11.20
C THR A 259 4.87 1.79 10.69
N ALA A 260 4.80 2.79 11.58
CA ALA A 260 4.54 4.17 11.18
C ALA A 260 5.66 4.71 10.26
N ASP A 261 6.91 4.43 10.62
CA ASP A 261 8.09 4.84 9.84
C ASP A 261 8.13 4.16 8.46
N CYS A 262 7.82 2.86 8.40
CA CYS A 262 7.73 2.12 7.14
C CYS A 262 6.70 2.76 6.20
N VAL A 263 5.50 3.06 6.71
CA VAL A 263 4.41 3.60 5.89
C VAL A 263 4.73 5.02 5.43
N GLU A 264 5.28 5.85 6.30
CA GLU A 264 5.74 7.20 5.96
C GLU A 264 6.76 7.16 4.81
N GLU A 265 7.81 6.36 4.94
CA GLU A 265 8.85 6.25 3.92
C GLU A 265 8.35 5.59 2.62
N ALA A 266 7.49 4.57 2.69
CA ALA A 266 6.93 3.95 1.49
C ALA A 266 6.12 4.95 0.65
N ILE A 267 5.39 5.88 1.29
CA ILE A 267 4.70 6.95 0.57
C ILE A 267 5.71 7.93 -0.06
N TYR A 268 6.83 8.24 0.62
CA TYR A 268 7.91 9.03 0.02
C TYR A 268 8.54 8.33 -1.17
N ASN A 269 8.87 7.04 -1.07
CA ASN A 269 9.44 6.27 -2.16
C ASN A 269 8.50 6.21 -3.36
N CYS A 270 7.19 6.06 -3.13
CA CYS A 270 6.18 6.18 -4.18
C CYS A 270 6.31 7.50 -4.95
N LEU A 271 6.35 8.63 -4.25
CA LEU A 271 6.46 9.96 -4.87
C LEU A 271 7.82 10.17 -5.56
N CYS A 272 8.90 9.66 -4.98
CA CYS A 272 10.25 9.82 -5.50
C CYS A 272 10.53 8.95 -6.74
N MET A 273 9.90 7.79 -6.83
CA MET A 273 10.10 6.84 -7.93
C MET A 273 9.09 7.04 -9.07
N ALA A 274 8.03 7.82 -8.84
CA ALA A 274 7.04 8.13 -9.86
C ALA A 274 7.61 9.06 -10.96
N GLU A 275 7.26 8.78 -12.21
CA GLU A 275 7.67 9.56 -13.38
C GLU A 275 6.50 10.35 -13.96
N THR A 276 6.75 11.48 -14.63
CA THR A 276 5.68 12.24 -15.28
C THR A 276 4.92 11.36 -16.29
N MET A 277 3.59 11.40 -16.27
CA MET A 277 2.74 10.59 -17.15
C MET A 277 1.72 11.46 -17.87
N GLU A 278 1.47 11.14 -19.14
CA GLU A 278 0.32 11.61 -19.90
C GLU A 278 -0.59 10.40 -20.16
N GLY A 279 -1.88 10.55 -19.83
CA GLY A 279 -2.86 9.48 -19.84
C GLY A 279 -4.09 9.82 -20.67
N LEU A 280 -5.25 9.34 -20.20
CA LEU A 280 -6.56 9.56 -20.81
C LEU A 280 -6.78 11.04 -21.18
N ASP A 281 -7.32 11.28 -22.38
CA ASP A 281 -7.65 12.61 -22.90
C ASP A 281 -6.51 13.65 -22.88
N GLY A 282 -5.26 13.18 -22.88
CA GLY A 282 -4.07 14.05 -22.82
C GLY A 282 -3.84 14.65 -21.43
N HIS A 283 -4.51 14.13 -20.39
CA HIS A 283 -4.27 14.54 -19.02
C HIS A 283 -2.83 14.22 -18.61
N LYS A 284 -2.11 15.25 -18.17
CA LYS A 284 -0.71 15.14 -17.78
C LYS A 284 -0.55 15.40 -16.28
N VAL A 285 0.14 14.50 -15.59
CA VAL A 285 0.48 14.63 -14.18
C VAL A 285 2.00 14.59 -14.03
N GLU A 286 2.56 15.64 -13.43
CA GLU A 286 4.01 15.78 -13.23
C GLU A 286 4.50 14.94 -12.05
N ALA A 287 5.70 14.39 -12.17
CA ALA A 287 6.42 13.82 -11.04
C ALA A 287 6.80 14.90 -10.01
N LEU A 288 7.04 14.48 -8.77
CA LEU A 288 7.56 15.37 -7.72
C LEU A 288 8.92 15.94 -8.16
N PRO A 289 9.14 17.28 -8.14
CA PRO A 289 10.39 17.89 -8.58
C PRO A 289 11.51 17.67 -7.54
N LEU A 290 12.14 16.50 -7.55
CA LEU A 290 13.08 16.05 -6.51
C LEU A 290 14.23 17.01 -6.22
N GLN A 291 14.78 17.65 -7.25
CA GLN A 291 15.85 18.62 -7.06
C GLN A 291 15.36 19.83 -6.26
N ARG A 292 14.15 20.34 -6.56
CA ARG A 292 13.54 21.43 -5.80
C ARG A 292 13.17 21.01 -4.37
N VAL A 293 12.67 19.78 -4.20
CA VAL A 293 12.41 19.23 -2.85
C VAL A 293 13.68 19.21 -2.02
N LYS A 294 14.80 18.75 -2.59
CA LYS A 294 16.10 18.74 -1.91
C LYS A 294 16.53 20.15 -1.48
N GLU A 295 16.34 21.15 -2.32
CA GLU A 295 16.63 22.55 -1.99
C GLU A 295 15.76 23.05 -0.83
N ILE A 296 14.44 22.81 -0.88
CA ILE A 296 13.52 23.15 0.21
C ILE A 296 13.98 22.53 1.53
N MET A 297 14.32 21.24 1.54
CA MET A 297 14.78 20.55 2.75
C MET A 297 16.10 21.14 3.28
N GLN A 298 17.02 21.55 2.40
CA GLN A 298 18.28 22.20 2.79
C GLN A 298 18.05 23.61 3.36
N GLU A 299 17.13 24.38 2.80
CA GLU A 299 16.75 25.71 3.29
C GLU A 299 16.18 25.62 4.72
N TYR A 300 15.31 24.64 4.98
CA TYR A 300 14.73 24.39 6.30
C TYR A 300 15.76 23.85 7.30
N GLY A 301 16.64 22.94 6.89
CA GLY A 301 17.69 22.41 7.76
C GLY A 301 18.66 23.49 8.24
N LYS A 302 19.03 24.44 7.38
CA LYS A 302 19.89 25.57 7.76
C LYS A 302 19.22 26.55 8.73
N SER A 303 17.92 26.78 8.56
CA SER A 303 17.17 27.73 9.41
C SER A 303 16.83 27.19 10.80
N GLN A 304 16.98 25.89 11.05
CA GLN A 304 16.90 25.32 12.42
C GLN A 304 18.23 25.28 13.18
N MET A 305 19.36 25.48 12.48
CA MET A 305 20.69 25.48 13.10
C MET A 305 21.23 26.88 13.45
N GLY A 306 20.50 27.94 13.09
CA GLY A 306 20.83 29.34 13.40
C GLY A 306 19.86 29.92 14.41
#